data_AF-A0A0C1UM44-F1
#
_entry.id   AF-A0A0C1UM44-F1
#
_cell.length_a   1.000
_cell.length_b   1.000
_cell.length_c   1.000
_cell.angle_alpha   90.00
_cell.angle_beta   90.00
_cell.angle_gamma   90.00
#
_symmetry.space_group_name_H-M   'P 1'
#
loop_
_entity.id
_entity.type
_entity.pdbx_description
1 polymer ?
#
loop_
_entity_poly.entity_id
_entity_poly.type
_entity_poly.pdbx_seq_one_letter_code
_entity_poly.pdbx_strand_id
1 'polypeptide(L)' 'MTLQELIQEARRLSWQEQLHLATQLLQWAEAKIPAQSDSRTVNQRQPDLHPGAIAIGDDFDEPLSDCFWLGEE' A
#
# COMPACT_ATOMS: atom_id res chain seq x y z
N MET A 1 -22.74 9.80 -23.96
CA MET A 1 -21.88 8.63 -24.09
C MET A 1 -21.37 8.25 -22.72
N THR A 2 -21.82 7.13 -22.19
CA THR A 2 -21.37 6.57 -20.92
C THR A 2 -20.16 5.67 -21.14
N LEU A 3 -19.37 5.43 -20.09
CA LEU A 3 -18.24 4.47 -20.14
C LEU A 3 -18.70 3.08 -20.61
N GLN A 4 -19.90 2.68 -20.19
CA GLN A 4 -20.48 1.39 -20.57
C GLN A 4 -20.73 1.28 -22.07
N GLU A 5 -21.29 2.33 -22.69
CA GLU A 5 -21.48 2.38 -24.14
C GLU A 5 -20.15 2.31 -24.88
N LEU A 6 -19.11 2.98 -24.37
CA LEU A 6 -17.79 3.01 -24.98
C LEU A 6 -17.07 1.64 -24.90
N ILE A 7 -17.22 0.93 -23.78
CA ILE A 7 -16.72 -0.44 -23.61
C ILE A 7 -17.49 -1.41 -24.53
N GLN A 8 -18.81 -1.24 -24.67
CA GLN A 8 -19.60 -2.07 -25.58
C GLN A 8 -19.19 -1.87 -27.03
N GLU A 9 -18.92 -0.62 -27.44
CA GLU A 9 -18.46 -0.33 -28.79
C GLU A 9 -17.04 -0.85 -29.05
N ALA A 10 -16.14 -0.77 -28.07
CA ALA A 10 -14.80 -1.34 -28.17
C ALA A 10 -14.82 -2.87 -28.35
N ARG A 11 -15.82 -3.56 -27.76
CA ARG A 11 -16.00 -5.02 -27.93
C ARG A 11 -16.47 -5.44 -29.32
N ARG A 12 -17.03 -4.50 -30.11
CA ARG A 12 -17.50 -4.78 -31.48
C ARG A 12 -16.38 -4.74 -32.51
N LEU A 13 -15.22 -4.20 -32.14
CA LEU A 13 -14.03 -4.15 -32.98
C LEU A 13 -13.41 -5.53 -33.15
N SER A 14 -12.60 -5.69 -34.20
CA SER A 14 -11.81 -6.90 -34.40
C SER A 14 -10.74 -7.06 -33.32
N TRP A 15 -10.26 -8.29 -33.14
CA TRP A 15 -9.23 -8.59 -32.14
C TRP A 15 -7.95 -7.75 -32.32
N GLN A 16 -7.55 -7.47 -33.56
CA GLN A 16 -6.36 -6.67 -33.84
C GLN A 16 -6.54 -5.20 -33.41
N GLU A 17 -7.72 -4.63 -33.66
CA GLU A 17 -8.06 -3.27 -33.25
C GLU A 17 -8.18 -3.16 -31.73
N GLN A 18 -8.76 -4.16 -31.07
CA GLN A 18 -8.82 -4.23 -29.61
C GLN A 18 -7.42 -4.25 -28.99
N LEU A 19 -6.51 -5.04 -29.57
CA LEU A 19 -5.14 -5.17 -29.08
C LEU A 19 -4.34 -3.88 -29.31
N HIS A 20 -4.56 -3.21 -30.44
CA HIS A 20 -3.98 -1.89 -30.71
C HIS A 20 -4.46 -0.83 -29.71
N LEU A 21 -5.78 -0.76 -29.48
CA LEU A 21 -6.37 0.17 -28.50
C LEU A 21 -5.89 -0.11 -27.08
N ALA A 22 -5.83 -1.37 -26.67
CA ALA A 22 -5.32 -1.76 -25.35
C ALA A 22 -3.86 -1.29 -25.16
N THR A 23 -3.04 -1.43 -26.20
CA THR A 23 -1.63 -0.98 -26.17
C THR A 23 -1.53 0.54 -26.06
N GLN A 24 -2.34 1.29 -26.82
CA GLN A 24 -2.39 2.75 -26.74
C GLN A 24 -2.86 3.24 -25.36
N LEU A 25 -3.86 2.57 -24.78
CA LEU A 25 -4.34 2.88 -23.43
C LEU A 25 -3.28 2.62 -22.37
N LEU A 26 -2.51 1.53 -22.50
CA LEU A 26 -1.40 1.23 -21.60
C LEU A 26 -0.33 2.33 -21.64
N GLN A 27 0.10 2.73 -22.84
CA GLN A 27 1.09 3.81 -23.03
C GLN A 27 0.59 5.16 -22.50
N TRP A 28 -0.68 5.47 -22.76
CA TRP A 28 -1.29 6.68 -22.21
C TRP A 28 -1.34 6.64 -20.69
N ALA A 29 -1.68 5.48 -20.11
CA ALA A 29 -1.73 5.30 -18.66
C ALA A 29 -0.34 5.46 -18.03
N GLU A 30 0.71 4.89 -18.62
CA GLU A 30 2.10 5.10 -18.17
C GLU A 30 2.52 6.56 -18.22
N ALA A 31 2.07 7.32 -19.23
CA ALA A 31 2.40 8.74 -19.37
C ALA A 31 1.57 9.65 -18.44
N LYS A 32 0.36 9.24 -18.06
CA LYS A 32 -0.61 10.08 -17.31
C LYS A 32 -0.78 9.71 -15.85
N ILE A 33 -0.56 8.45 -15.50
CA ILE A 33 -0.45 8.03 -14.12
C ILE A 33 0.99 8.38 -13.76
N PRO A 34 1.26 9.52 -13.05
CA PRO A 34 2.57 9.69 -12.47
C PRO A 34 2.82 8.40 -11.72
N ALA A 35 3.96 7.74 -11.97
CA ALA A 35 4.38 6.60 -11.19
C ALA A 35 4.04 6.99 -9.76
N GLN A 36 3.02 6.35 -9.20
CA GLN A 36 2.74 6.48 -7.80
C GLN A 36 3.92 5.70 -7.27
N SER A 37 5.06 6.39 -7.17
CA SER A 37 6.15 6.01 -6.33
C SER A 37 5.40 5.72 -5.06
N ASP A 38 5.30 4.43 -4.77
CA ASP A 38 5.12 3.93 -3.44
C ASP A 38 6.31 4.50 -2.65
N SER A 39 6.24 5.80 -2.37
CA SER A 39 6.52 6.34 -1.08
C SER A 39 5.29 6.04 -0.19
N ARG A 40 4.75 4.81 -0.23
CA ARG A 40 4.93 4.03 0.99
C ARG A 40 6.42 4.01 1.25
N THR A 41 6.91 5.09 1.85
CA THR A 41 8.13 5.08 2.62
C THR A 41 7.97 3.82 3.43
N VAL A 42 8.68 2.75 3.05
CA VAL A 42 8.83 1.53 3.84
C VAL A 42 9.06 2.08 5.21
N ASN A 43 8.06 2.01 6.10
CA ASN A 43 7.92 2.87 7.28
C ASN A 43 9.28 2.96 7.94
N GLN A 44 10.05 3.99 7.59
CA GLN A 44 11.50 3.86 7.67
C GLN A 44 11.72 4.10 9.13
N ARG A 45 12.10 3.06 9.88
CA ARG A 45 12.22 3.16 11.33
C ARG A 45 13.12 4.36 11.59
N GLN A 46 12.51 5.43 12.06
CA GLN A 46 13.21 6.66 12.31
C GLN A 46 13.69 6.57 13.75
N PRO A 47 15.02 6.44 13.97
CA PRO A 47 15.54 6.52 15.32
C PRO A 47 15.12 7.86 15.93
N ASP A 48 14.84 7.85 17.23
CA ASP A 48 14.53 9.07 18.00
C ASP A 48 13.28 9.85 17.55
N LEU A 49 12.30 9.21 16.91
CA LEU A 49 11.08 9.89 16.45
C LEU A 49 10.24 10.48 17.60
N HIS A 50 10.36 9.94 18.81
CA HIS A 50 9.66 10.42 20.02
C HIS A 50 10.58 10.35 21.27
N PRO A 51 11.53 11.28 21.41
CA PRO A 51 12.40 11.30 22.59
C PRO A 51 11.57 11.56 23.84
N GLY A 52 11.73 10.71 24.86
CA GLY A 52 11.00 10.81 26.13
C GLY A 52 9.58 10.20 26.13
N ALA A 53 9.10 9.65 25.01
CA ALA A 53 7.83 8.91 24.99
C ALA A 53 7.94 7.49 25.58
N ILE A 54 9.17 6.99 25.75
CA ILE A 54 9.44 5.72 26.41
C ILE A 54 9.83 6.04 27.86
N ALA A 55 8.97 5.68 28.80
CA ALA A 55 9.28 5.67 30.22
C ALA A 55 9.68 4.25 30.61
N ILE A 56 10.93 4.08 31.04
CA ILE A 56 11.43 2.83 31.60
C ILE A 56 11.29 2.96 33.11
N GLY A 57 10.49 2.07 33.72
CA GLY A 57 10.31 2.03 35.17
C GLY A 57 11.55 1.50 35.89
N ASP A 58 11.68 1.82 37.18
CA ASP A 58 12.78 1.32 38.03
C ASP A 58 12.75 -0.20 38.19
N ASP A 59 11.62 -0.83 37.90
CA ASP A 59 11.35 -2.27 37.95
C ASP A 59 11.57 -2.99 36.61
N PHE A 60 12.10 -2.31 35.58
CA PHE A 60 12.29 -2.92 34.26
C PHE A 60 13.20 -4.16 34.28
N ASP A 61 14.19 -4.17 35.16
CA ASP A 61 15.12 -5.29 35.34
C ASP A 61 14.61 -6.34 36.35
N GLU A 62 13.46 -6.11 37.00
CA GLU A 62 12.89 -7.08 37.93
C GLU A 62 12.28 -8.27 37.18
N PRO A 63 12.45 -9.49 37.70
CA PRO A 63 11.86 -10.67 37.07
C PRO A 63 10.33 -10.56 37.10
N LEU A 64 9.72 -10.70 35.92
CA LEU A 64 8.26 -10.77 35.80
C LEU A 64 7.73 -11.96 36.60
N SER A 65 6.58 -11.77 37.26
CA SER A 65 5.97 -12.80 38.10
C SER A 65 5.55 -14.03 37.30
N ASP A 66 5.42 -15.17 37.99
CA ASP A 66 4.93 -16.41 37.37
C ASP A 66 3.53 -16.22 36.75
N CYS A 67 2.66 -15.40 37.35
CA CYS A 67 1.34 -15.07 36.82
C CYS A 67 1.42 -14.40 35.43
N PHE A 68 2.40 -13.51 35.20
CA PHE A 68 2.62 -12.89 33.89
C PHE A 68 2.98 -13.94 32.83
N TRP A 69 3.87 -14.88 33.18
CA TRP A 69 4.30 -15.93 32.26
C TRP A 69 3.21 -16.99 31.99
N LEU A 70 2.35 -17.24 32.98
CA LEU A 70 1.27 -18.23 32.90
C LEU A 70 -0.04 -17.64 32.34
N GLY A 71 -0.13 -16.31 32.21
CA GLY A 71 -1.33 -15.64 31.68
C GLY A 71 -2.52 -15.69 32.62
N GLU A 72 -2.28 -15.72 33.93
CA GLU A 72 -3.30 -15.74 34.98
C GLU A 72 -3.60 -14.30 35.43
N GLU A 73 -4.88 -13.97 35.66
CA GLU A 73 -5.36 -12.63 36.11
C GLU A 73 -5.02 -12.32 37.57
#